data_AF-A0A7W5NJ58-F1
#
_entry.id   AF-A0A7W5NJ58-F1
#
_cell.length_a   1.000
_cell.length_b   1.000
_cell.length_c   1.000
_cell.angle_alpha   90.00
_cell.angle_beta   90.00
_cell.angle_gamma   90.00
#
_symmetry.space_group_name_H-M   'P 1'
#
loop_
_entity.id
_entity.type
_entity.pdbx_description
1 polymer ?
#
loop_
_entity_poly.entity_id
_entity_poly.type
_entity_poly.pdbx_seq_one_letter_code
_entity_poly.pdbx_strand_id
1 'polypeptide(L)'
;MTQLPIGDREFGYLAAALIGATFNSWMVFYQQAAVADTAGVAASGAKDLTSARIETAVGAVLTQLLTGAVLVAAAATLSAHGQSRSLGSIGEIGNALAAELGPFAGRLLFGVGVLGAALVAAIVSSLALAWGLGEVLGYKSSLEARPTRAPWFYAAYALSVAGSACFVWLSPDLVSLNVAAQVVNALMLPFVVVMLVALGVTVLPKPHRPRGLYPWLVIAVGSIVSAAGVWGAIRGWRPM
;
A
#
# COMPACT_ATOMS: atom_id res chain seq x y z
N MET A 1 33.86 -0.21 4.95
CA MET A 1 32.88 -1.20 5.47
C MET A 1 31.74 -0.43 6.11
N THR A 2 30.65 -0.24 5.38
CA THR A 2 29.44 0.45 5.87
C THR A 2 28.79 -0.44 6.92
N GLN A 3 28.86 -0.04 8.20
CA GLN A 3 28.08 -0.69 9.25
C GLN A 3 26.60 -0.40 8.95
N LEU A 4 25.87 -1.41 8.51
CA LEU A 4 24.41 -1.30 8.40
C LEU A 4 23.87 -1.01 9.81
N PRO A 5 23.05 0.04 10.01
CA PRO A 5 22.52 0.42 11.32
C PRO A 5 21.37 -0.51 11.74
N ILE A 6 21.62 -1.82 11.72
CA ILE A 6 20.65 -2.87 12.09
C ILE A 6 20.26 -2.75 13.58
N GLY A 7 21.12 -2.11 14.38
CA GLY A 7 20.85 -1.79 15.79
C GLY A 7 20.05 -0.51 16.02
N ASP A 8 19.83 0.32 15.00
CA ASP A 8 19.11 1.59 15.13
C ASP A 8 17.59 1.36 15.08
N ARG A 9 16.89 1.92 16.06
CA ARG A 9 15.44 1.76 16.22
C ARG A 9 14.67 2.51 15.13
N GLU A 10 15.17 3.65 14.68
CA GLU A 10 14.53 4.43 13.61
C GLU A 10 14.63 3.70 12.27
N PHE A 11 15.77 3.05 12.00
CA PHE A 11 15.94 2.19 10.83
C PHE A 11 14.93 1.04 10.84
N GLY A 12 14.74 0.38 11.98
CA GLY A 12 13.74 -0.68 12.13
C GLY A 12 12.30 -0.21 11.91
N TYR A 13 11.98 1.01 12.35
CA TYR A 13 10.66 1.62 12.16
C TYR A 13 10.40 1.96 10.69
N LEU A 14 11.36 2.58 10.00
CA LEU A 14 11.27 2.88 8.58
C LEU A 14 11.23 1.61 7.72
N ALA A 15 11.95 0.56 8.12
CA ALA A 15 11.87 -0.74 7.47
C ALA A 15 10.46 -1.36 7.60
N ALA A 16 9.85 -1.29 8.79
CA ALA A 16 8.47 -1.74 8.99
C ALA A 16 7.46 -0.89 8.18
N ALA A 17 7.66 0.43 8.13
CA ALA A 17 6.85 1.31 7.31
C ALA A 17 6.98 1.00 5.81
N LEU A 18 8.19 0.65 5.34
CA LEU A 18 8.40 0.23 3.96
C LEU A 18 7.69 -1.09 3.66
N ILE A 19 7.77 -2.06 4.57
CA ILE A 19 7.02 -3.34 4.48
C ILE A 19 5.52 -3.08 4.41
N GLY A 20 4.99 -2.22 5.29
CA GLY A 20 3.59 -1.85 5.31
C GLY A 20 3.15 -1.15 4.03
N ALA A 21 3.98 -0.24 3.50
CA ALA A 21 3.72 0.46 2.24
C ALA A 21 3.69 -0.48 1.02
N THR A 22 4.50 -1.54 1.03
CA THR A 22 4.50 -2.56 -0.03
C THR A 22 3.31 -3.51 0.09
N PHE A 23 3.00 -3.96 1.31
CA PHE A 23 1.91 -4.88 1.56
C PHE A 23 0.75 -4.17 2.26
N ASN A 24 0.05 -3.33 1.50
CA ASN A 24 -1.15 -2.67 1.97
C ASN A 24 -2.26 -3.70 2.21
N SER A 25 -2.74 -3.79 3.45
CA SER A 25 -3.82 -4.71 3.84
C SER A 25 -5.09 -4.50 3.00
N TRP A 26 -5.44 -3.23 2.72
CA TRP A 26 -6.58 -2.86 1.89
C TRP A 26 -6.44 -3.30 0.42
N MET A 27 -5.22 -3.46 -0.09
CA MET A 27 -4.99 -3.82 -1.51
C MET A 27 -5.49 -5.24 -1.82
N VAL A 28 -5.41 -6.15 -0.85
CA VAL A 28 -5.94 -7.52 -0.99
C VAL A 28 -7.46 -7.50 -1.15
N PHE A 29 -8.16 -6.70 -0.33
CA PHE A 29 -9.61 -6.55 -0.45
C PHE A 29 -10.00 -5.86 -1.76
N TYR A 30 -9.27 -4.81 -2.16
CA TYR A 30 -9.49 -4.15 -3.45
C TYR A 30 -9.32 -5.12 -4.62
N GLN A 31 -8.24 -5.92 -4.64
CA GLN A 31 -8.00 -6.89 -5.71
C GLN A 31 -9.09 -7.96 -5.77
N GLN A 32 -9.56 -8.45 -4.61
CA GLN A 32 -10.66 -9.42 -4.56
C GLN A 32 -11.96 -8.82 -5.10
N ALA A 33 -12.32 -7.61 -4.65
CA ALA A 33 -13.53 -6.92 -5.11
C ALA A 33 -13.46 -6.59 -6.61
N ALA A 34 -12.32 -6.09 -7.10
CA ALA A 34 -12.13 -5.75 -8.50
C ALA A 34 -12.21 -6.98 -9.42
N VAL A 35 -11.62 -8.11 -9.01
CA VAL A 35 -11.73 -9.37 -9.75
C VAL A 35 -13.16 -9.93 -9.70
N ALA A 36 -13.87 -9.76 -8.58
CA ALA A 36 -15.25 -10.23 -8.43
C ALA A 36 -16.28 -9.39 -9.22
N ASP A 37 -16.09 -8.06 -9.29
CA ASP A 37 -16.95 -7.14 -10.04
C ASP A 37 -16.71 -7.26 -11.56
N THR A 38 -15.50 -7.63 -11.97
CA THR A 38 -15.20 -7.96 -13.37
C THR A 38 -15.80 -9.33 -13.72
N ALA A 39 -17.12 -9.35 -13.99
CA ALA A 39 -17.93 -10.54 -14.27
C ALA A 39 -17.35 -11.50 -15.34
N GLY A 40 -16.41 -11.04 -16.18
CA GLY A 40 -15.73 -11.84 -17.20
C GLY A 40 -14.69 -12.84 -16.68
N VAL A 41 -13.95 -12.55 -15.60
CA VAL A 41 -12.85 -13.44 -15.14
C VAL A 41 -13.38 -14.72 -14.51
N ALA A 42 -14.54 -14.66 -13.85
CA ALA A 42 -15.22 -15.84 -13.31
C ALA A 42 -15.94 -16.67 -14.40
N ALA A 43 -16.33 -16.04 -15.51
CA ALA A 43 -17.08 -16.69 -16.60
C ALA A 43 -16.18 -17.29 -17.71
N SER A 44 -14.98 -16.74 -17.95
CA SER A 44 -14.13 -17.07 -19.12
C SER A 44 -13.04 -18.13 -18.88
N GLY A 45 -12.93 -18.71 -17.67
CA GLY A 45 -12.08 -19.88 -17.41
C GLY A 45 -10.61 -19.57 -17.06
N ALA A 46 -9.80 -20.63 -16.96
CA ALA A 46 -8.45 -20.60 -16.34
C ALA A 46 -7.41 -19.70 -17.03
N LYS A 47 -7.63 -19.26 -18.27
CA LYS A 47 -6.72 -18.36 -18.99
C LYS A 47 -6.74 -16.94 -18.43
N ASP A 48 -7.91 -16.40 -18.10
CA ASP A 48 -8.03 -15.03 -17.58
C ASP A 48 -7.46 -14.89 -16.16
N LEU A 49 -7.57 -15.96 -15.36
CA LEU A 49 -6.89 -16.08 -14.06
C LEU A 49 -5.36 -16.07 -14.20
N THR A 50 -4.82 -16.66 -15.28
CA THR A 50 -3.37 -16.68 -15.52
C THR A 50 -2.88 -15.30 -15.97
N SER A 51 -3.61 -14.63 -16.85
CA SER A 51 -3.33 -13.26 -17.27
C SER A 51 -3.36 -12.29 -16.08
N ALA A 52 -4.39 -12.34 -15.24
CA ALA A 52 -4.48 -11.51 -14.04
C ALA A 52 -3.31 -11.72 -13.06
N ARG A 53 -2.82 -12.96 -12.93
CA ARG A 53 -1.62 -13.28 -12.13
C ARG A 53 -0.35 -12.68 -12.73
N ILE A 54 -0.20 -12.74 -14.05
CA ILE A 54 0.96 -12.16 -14.75
C ILE A 54 0.93 -10.64 -14.62
N GLU A 55 -0.21 -10.00 -14.84
CA GLU A 55 -0.38 -8.56 -14.67
C GLU A 55 -0.03 -8.12 -13.25
N THR A 56 -0.52 -8.85 -12.24
CA THR A 56 -0.17 -8.59 -10.83
C THR A 56 1.33 -8.77 -10.58
N ALA A 57 1.95 -9.80 -11.13
CA ALA A 57 3.38 -10.07 -10.95
C ALA A 57 4.25 -8.99 -11.63
N VAL A 58 3.93 -8.61 -12.86
CA VAL A 58 4.61 -7.54 -13.59
C VAL A 58 4.44 -6.21 -12.86
N GLY A 59 3.22 -5.90 -12.40
CA GLY A 59 2.94 -4.72 -11.59
C GLY A 59 3.80 -4.69 -10.32
N ALA A 60 3.84 -5.78 -9.56
CA ALA A 60 4.65 -5.88 -8.35
C ALA A 60 6.15 -5.67 -8.60
N VAL A 61 6.70 -6.25 -9.67
CA VAL A 61 8.12 -6.07 -10.05
C VAL A 61 8.39 -4.62 -10.42
N LEU A 62 7.54 -4.00 -11.26
CA LEU A 62 7.69 -2.61 -11.66
C LEU A 62 7.61 -1.66 -10.47
N THR A 63 6.68 -1.89 -9.54
CA THR A 63 6.56 -1.10 -8.31
C THR A 63 7.82 -1.23 -7.46
N GLN A 64 8.36 -2.44 -7.29
CA GLN A 64 9.56 -2.65 -6.50
C GLN A 64 10.80 -2.00 -7.13
N LEU A 65 10.93 -2.05 -8.46
CA LEU A 65 11.99 -1.36 -9.20
C LEU A 65 11.88 0.16 -9.03
N LEU A 66 10.67 0.71 -9.10
CA LEU A 66 10.43 2.13 -8.87
C LEU A 66 10.80 2.53 -7.44
N THR A 67 10.34 1.79 -6.43
CA THR A 67 10.69 2.04 -5.02
C THR A 67 12.20 2.00 -4.81
N GLY A 68 12.89 1.01 -5.39
CA GLY A 68 14.35 0.91 -5.35
C GLY A 68 15.03 2.10 -6.02
N ALA A 69 14.58 2.50 -7.21
CA ALA A 69 15.12 3.64 -7.93
C ALA A 69 14.96 4.95 -7.14
N VAL A 70 13.79 5.17 -6.52
CA VAL A 70 13.54 6.35 -5.67
C VAL A 70 14.42 6.34 -4.43
N LEU A 71 14.60 5.19 -3.78
CA LEU A 71 15.46 5.06 -2.60
C LEU A 71 16.93 5.35 -2.94
N VAL A 72 17.43 4.81 -4.06
CA VAL A 72 18.80 5.06 -4.55
C VAL A 72 18.98 6.52 -4.95
N ALA A 73 18.01 7.11 -5.66
CA ALA A 73 18.04 8.52 -6.03
C ALA A 73 18.06 9.41 -4.79
N ALA A 74 17.19 9.16 -3.80
CA ALA A 74 17.17 9.90 -2.55
C ALA A 74 18.51 9.75 -1.79
N ALA A 75 19.06 8.54 -1.69
CA ALA A 75 20.34 8.30 -1.05
C ALA A 75 21.49 9.05 -1.75
N ALA A 76 21.52 9.05 -3.09
CA ALA A 76 22.53 9.76 -3.87
C ALA A 76 22.45 11.28 -3.66
N THR A 77 21.24 11.84 -3.72
CA THR A 77 20.99 13.28 -3.52
C THR A 77 21.33 13.74 -2.10
N LEU A 78 20.89 13.01 -1.08
CA LEU A 78 21.15 13.36 0.32
C LEU A 78 22.62 13.19 0.71
N SER A 79 23.27 12.14 0.20
CA SER A 79 24.69 11.90 0.48
C SER A 79 25.60 12.94 -0.18
N ALA A 80 25.21 13.50 -1.34
CA ALA A 80 25.99 14.53 -2.03
C ALA A 80 26.01 15.87 -1.28
N HIS A 81 24.94 16.20 -0.55
CA HIS A 81 24.78 17.48 0.15
C HIS A 81 25.24 17.47 1.61
N GLY A 82 25.81 16.36 2.11
CA GLY A 82 26.24 16.23 3.51
C GLY A 82 25.10 16.35 4.53
N GLN A 83 23.84 16.31 4.08
CA GLN A 83 22.67 16.44 4.94
C GLN A 83 22.33 15.09 5.58
N SER A 84 22.98 14.79 6.70
CA SER A 84 22.56 13.70 7.61
C SER A 84 21.40 14.15 8.51
N ARG A 85 20.48 14.98 8.00
CA ARG A 85 19.37 15.55 8.77
C ARG A 85 18.08 14.81 8.41
N SER A 86 17.29 14.44 9.42
CA SER A 86 15.95 13.90 9.22
C SER A 86 15.12 14.88 8.39
N LEU A 87 14.58 14.42 7.26
CA LEU A 87 13.63 15.18 6.46
C LEU A 87 12.25 15.03 7.11
N GLY A 88 11.80 16.09 7.78
CA GLY A 88 10.56 16.09 8.55
C GLY A 88 9.34 16.55 7.75
N SER A 89 9.52 17.02 6.51
CA SER A 89 8.41 17.48 5.68
C SER A 89 8.54 17.14 4.20
N ILE A 90 7.39 17.05 3.53
CA ILE A 90 7.29 16.86 2.08
C ILE A 90 8.00 18.00 1.34
N GLY A 91 7.94 19.23 1.87
CA GLY A 91 8.61 20.40 1.31
C GLY A 91 10.14 20.30 1.38
N GLU A 92 10.69 19.76 2.47
CA GLU A 92 12.12 19.50 2.60
C GLU A 92 12.61 18.43 1.63
N ILE A 93 11.84 17.34 1.47
CA ILE A 93 12.14 16.28 0.48
C ILE A 93 12.15 16.88 -0.94
N GLY A 94 11.13 17.66 -1.29
CA GLY A 94 11.04 18.31 -2.60
C GLY A 94 12.16 19.31 -2.86
N ASN A 95 12.59 20.08 -1.84
CA ASN A 95 13.70 21.01 -1.96
C ASN A 95 15.05 20.31 -2.08
N ALA A 96 15.27 19.21 -1.37
CA ALA A 96 16.48 18.39 -1.49
C ALA A 96 16.61 17.83 -2.92
N LEU A 97 15.50 17.34 -3.48
CA LEU A 97 15.48 16.82 -4.85
C LEU A 97 15.66 17.94 -5.90
N ALA A 98 15.09 19.11 -5.64
CA ALA A 98 15.21 20.29 -6.52
C ALA A 98 16.60 20.93 -6.49
N ALA A 99 17.41 20.69 -5.46
CA ALA A 99 18.80 21.16 -5.40
C ALA A 99 19.67 20.48 -6.47
N GLU A 100 19.43 19.20 -6.76
CA GLU A 100 20.19 18.43 -7.76
C GLU A 100 19.63 18.58 -9.19
N LEU A 101 18.31 18.46 -9.36
CA LEU A 101 17.66 18.48 -10.68
C LEU A 101 17.40 19.90 -11.21
N GLY A 102 17.74 20.92 -10.42
CA GLY A 102 17.42 22.32 -10.68
C GLY A 102 16.06 22.73 -10.11
N PRO A 103 15.91 23.99 -9.65
CA PRO A 103 14.78 24.44 -8.85
C PRO A 103 13.43 24.33 -9.56
N PHE A 104 13.41 24.46 -10.89
CA PHE A 104 12.18 24.37 -11.68
C PHE A 104 11.81 22.92 -11.99
N ALA A 105 12.73 22.16 -12.60
CA ALA A 105 12.46 20.78 -13.02
C ALA A 105 12.24 19.84 -11.82
N GLY A 106 13.04 19.94 -10.76
CA GLY A 106 12.89 19.10 -9.58
C GLY A 106 11.58 19.36 -8.83
N ARG A 107 11.18 20.63 -8.63
CA ARG A 107 9.90 20.96 -7.98
C ARG A 107 8.71 20.53 -8.82
N LEU A 108 8.76 20.71 -10.14
CA LEU A 108 7.67 20.34 -11.04
C LEU A 108 7.50 18.82 -11.09
N LEU A 109 8.59 18.07 -11.33
CA LEU A 109 8.55 16.61 -11.39
C LEU A 109 8.13 16.00 -10.05
N PHE A 110 8.66 16.50 -8.94
CA PHE A 110 8.26 16.04 -7.61
C PHE A 110 6.80 16.37 -7.31
N GLY A 111 6.37 17.60 -7.57
CA GLY A 111 5.00 18.04 -7.33
C GLY A 111 3.98 17.25 -8.16
N VAL A 112 4.22 17.09 -9.46
CA VAL A 112 3.34 16.31 -10.35
C VAL A 112 3.34 14.83 -9.96
N GLY A 113 4.50 14.27 -9.60
CA GLY A 113 4.60 12.88 -9.14
C GLY A 113 3.82 12.63 -7.86
N VAL A 114 4.00 13.47 -6.83
CA VAL A 114 3.30 13.37 -5.55
C VAL A 114 1.80 13.58 -5.73
N LEU A 115 1.37 14.56 -6.53
CA LEU A 115 -0.05 14.79 -6.81
C LEU A 115 -0.69 13.62 -7.56
N GLY A 116 0.00 13.09 -8.58
CA GLY A 116 -0.48 11.93 -9.33
C GLY A 116 -0.63 10.69 -8.43
N ALA A 117 0.38 10.39 -7.61
CA ALA A 117 0.34 9.29 -6.67
C ALA A 117 -0.77 9.45 -5.62
N ALA A 118 -0.93 10.66 -5.06
CA ALA A 118 -1.96 10.96 -4.09
C ALA A 118 -3.38 10.82 -4.66
N LEU A 119 -3.60 11.27 -5.91
CA LEU A 119 -4.89 11.14 -6.57
C LEU A 119 -5.27 9.68 -6.81
N VAL A 120 -4.33 8.87 -7.32
CA VAL A 120 -4.55 7.43 -7.52
C VAL A 120 -4.83 6.75 -6.19
N ALA A 121 -4.03 7.03 -5.15
CA ALA A 121 -4.23 6.46 -3.82
C ALA A 121 -5.60 6.85 -3.23
N ALA A 122 -6.02 8.10 -3.39
CA ALA A 122 -7.33 8.57 -2.94
C ALA A 122 -8.48 7.81 -3.63
N ILE A 123 -8.43 7.66 -4.95
CA ILE A 123 -9.46 6.96 -5.73
C ILE A 123 -9.52 5.47 -5.35
N VAL A 124 -8.39 4.79 -5.31
CA VAL A 124 -8.34 3.35 -5.06
C VAL A 124 -8.76 3.03 -3.63
N SER A 125 -8.29 3.80 -2.64
CA SER A 125 -8.63 3.60 -1.22
C SER A 125 -10.13 3.79 -0.96
N SER A 126 -10.71 4.83 -1.55
CA SER A 126 -12.12 5.14 -1.40
C SER A 126 -13.03 4.16 -2.13
N LEU A 127 -12.61 3.62 -3.29
CA LEU A 127 -13.27 2.47 -3.93
C LEU A 127 -13.23 1.23 -3.05
N ALA A 128 -12.07 0.90 -2.49
CA ALA A 128 -11.90 -0.26 -1.60
C ALA A 128 -12.81 -0.16 -0.36
N LEU A 129 -12.89 1.02 0.26
CA LEU A 129 -13.81 1.28 1.37
C LEU A 129 -15.26 1.13 0.97
N ALA A 130 -15.65 1.70 -0.17
CA ALA A 130 -17.03 1.69 -0.62
C ALA A 130 -17.50 0.27 -1.01
N TRP A 131 -16.62 -0.55 -1.58
CA TRP A 131 -16.88 -1.98 -1.80
C TRP A 131 -16.96 -2.77 -0.50
N GLY A 132 -16.01 -2.58 0.43
CA GLY A 132 -16.03 -3.28 1.71
C GLY A 132 -17.28 -2.96 2.54
N LEU A 133 -17.71 -1.69 2.55
CA LEU A 133 -18.97 -1.28 3.19
C LEU A 133 -20.19 -1.88 2.48
N GLY A 134 -20.17 -1.94 1.14
CA GLY A 134 -21.21 -2.59 0.36
C GLY A 134 -21.42 -4.06 0.70
N GLU A 135 -20.31 -4.80 0.80
CA GLU A 135 -20.31 -6.23 1.14
C GLU A 135 -20.85 -6.48 2.56
N VAL A 136 -20.40 -5.69 3.54
CA VAL A 136 -20.87 -5.78 4.94
C VAL A 136 -22.36 -5.42 5.08
N LEU A 137 -22.82 -4.41 4.34
CA LEU A 137 -24.22 -3.97 4.37
C LEU A 137 -25.15 -4.81 3.48
N GLY A 138 -24.62 -5.82 2.77
CA GLY A 138 -25.40 -6.72 1.91
C GLY A 138 -25.94 -6.07 0.63
N TYR A 139 -25.41 -4.92 0.23
CA TYR A 139 -25.80 -4.22 -1.00
C TYR A 139 -24.79 -4.51 -2.12
N LYS A 140 -25.29 -4.85 -3.32
CA LYS A 140 -24.44 -5.07 -4.51
C LYS A 140 -23.82 -3.74 -4.97
N SER A 141 -22.63 -3.44 -4.50
CA SER A 141 -21.82 -2.28 -4.91
C SER A 141 -21.04 -2.63 -6.18
N SER A 142 -21.67 -2.49 -7.34
CA SER A 142 -20.99 -2.66 -8.63
C SER A 142 -20.61 -1.30 -9.22
N LEU A 143 -19.40 -1.18 -9.79
CA LEU A 143 -18.91 0.01 -10.50
C LEU A 143 -19.83 0.45 -11.65
N GLU A 144 -20.63 -0.47 -12.19
CA GLU A 144 -21.55 -0.20 -13.31
C GLU A 144 -22.90 0.43 -12.87
N ALA A 145 -23.14 0.58 -11.57
CA ALA A 145 -24.34 1.25 -11.09
C ALA A 145 -24.20 2.77 -11.21
N ARG A 146 -25.01 3.36 -12.12
CA ARG A 146 -25.13 4.82 -12.32
C ARG A 146 -25.13 5.58 -10.97
N PRO A 147 -24.51 6.79 -10.90
CA PRO A 147 -24.50 7.64 -9.68
C PRO A 147 -25.87 7.92 -9.07
N THR A 148 -26.93 7.79 -9.87
CA THR A 148 -28.33 7.97 -9.48
C THR A 148 -28.99 6.74 -8.83
N ARG A 149 -28.34 5.57 -8.81
CA ARG A 149 -28.90 4.32 -8.23
C ARG A 149 -28.18 3.80 -6.98
N ALA A 150 -27.06 4.39 -6.58
CA ALA A 150 -26.33 4.01 -5.36
C ALA A 150 -25.87 5.23 -4.53
N PRO A 151 -26.79 6.09 -4.05
CA PRO A 151 -26.44 7.30 -3.31
C PRO A 151 -25.62 7.02 -2.06
N TRP A 152 -25.81 5.86 -1.42
CA TRP A 152 -25.04 5.45 -0.24
C TRP A 152 -23.57 5.14 -0.53
N PHE A 153 -23.24 4.59 -1.71
CA PHE A 153 -21.85 4.29 -2.09
C PHE A 153 -21.06 5.58 -2.29
N TYR A 154 -21.63 6.52 -3.05
CA TYR A 154 -21.02 7.83 -3.27
C TYR A 154 -21.03 8.70 -2.02
N ALA A 155 -22.03 8.59 -1.15
CA ALA A 155 -22.04 9.25 0.14
C ALA A 155 -20.95 8.70 1.07
N ALA A 156 -20.80 7.37 1.20
CA ALA A 156 -19.74 6.76 2.00
C ALA A 156 -18.35 7.12 1.47
N TYR A 157 -18.17 7.13 0.15
CA TYR A 157 -16.97 7.63 -0.51
C TYR A 157 -16.69 9.09 -0.12
N ALA A 158 -17.65 9.99 -0.32
CA ALA A 158 -17.47 11.42 -0.09
C ALA A 158 -17.23 11.73 1.39
N LEU A 159 -17.91 11.03 2.30
CA LEU A 159 -17.75 11.18 3.74
C LEU A 159 -16.40 10.63 4.22
N SER A 160 -15.92 9.54 3.64
CA SER A 160 -14.59 8.98 3.92
C SER A 160 -13.49 9.92 3.44
N VAL A 161 -13.63 10.50 2.25
CA VAL A 161 -12.68 11.49 1.72
C VAL A 161 -12.71 12.77 2.54
N ALA A 162 -13.89 13.31 2.86
CA ALA A 162 -14.04 14.52 3.67
C ALA A 162 -13.53 14.31 5.11
N GLY A 163 -13.82 13.16 5.71
CA GLY A 163 -13.34 12.78 7.04
C GLY A 163 -11.82 12.65 7.07
N SER A 164 -11.24 11.98 6.06
CA SER A 164 -9.78 11.87 5.91
C SER A 164 -9.14 13.24 5.71
N ALA A 165 -9.73 14.11 4.89
CA ALA A 165 -9.25 15.47 4.66
C ALA A 165 -9.28 16.32 5.95
N CYS A 166 -10.36 16.24 6.72
CA CYS A 166 -10.47 16.92 8.02
C CYS A 166 -9.42 16.42 9.01
N PHE A 167 -9.25 15.11 9.11
CA PHE A 167 -8.26 14.50 9.99
C PHE A 167 -6.82 14.89 9.62
N VAL A 168 -6.49 14.88 8.33
CA VAL A 168 -5.20 15.34 7.81
C VAL A 168 -4.99 16.82 8.11
N TRP A 169 -6.02 17.65 8.00
CA TRP A 169 -5.94 19.09 8.29
C TRP A 169 -5.67 19.40 9.77
N LEU A 170 -6.12 18.54 10.67
CA LEU A 170 -5.88 18.63 12.11
C LEU A 170 -4.52 18.07 12.55
N SER A 171 -3.82 17.32 11.69
CA SER A 171 -2.57 16.66 12.07
C SER A 171 -1.38 17.62 11.96
N PRO A 172 -0.62 17.84 13.05
CA PRO A 172 0.55 18.72 13.06
C PRO A 172 1.75 18.15 12.29
N ASP A 173 1.83 16.82 12.14
CA ASP A 173 2.92 16.14 11.42
C ASP A 173 2.36 15.10 10.44
N LEU A 174 2.40 15.46 9.15
CA LEU A 174 1.93 14.60 8.05
C LEU A 174 2.87 13.44 7.77
N VAL A 175 4.17 13.60 8.00
CA VAL A 175 5.15 12.55 7.74
C VAL A 175 4.99 11.46 8.78
N SER A 176 4.94 11.82 10.05
CA SER A 176 4.68 10.86 11.14
C SER A 176 3.32 10.18 10.98
N LEU A 177 2.28 10.90 10.56
CA LEU A 177 0.96 10.32 10.29
C LEU A 177 1.01 9.28 9.17
N ASN A 178 1.68 9.60 8.05
CA ASN A 178 1.84 8.66 6.94
C ASN A 178 2.62 7.41 7.37
N VAL A 179 3.74 7.59 8.08
CA VAL A 179 4.54 6.46 8.59
C VAL A 179 3.71 5.60 9.54
N ALA A 180 2.95 6.21 10.45
CA ALA A 180 2.05 5.49 11.36
C ALA A 180 0.98 4.69 10.58
N ALA A 181 0.39 5.26 9.52
CA ALA A 181 -0.56 4.54 8.68
C ALA A 181 0.07 3.29 8.03
N GLN A 182 1.32 3.39 7.56
CA GLN A 182 2.01 2.22 7.01
C GLN A 182 2.35 1.18 8.09
N VAL A 183 2.68 1.61 9.30
CA VAL A 183 2.91 0.71 10.41
C VAL A 183 1.63 -0.05 10.78
N VAL A 184 0.48 0.62 10.77
CA VAL A 184 -0.82 -0.05 10.96
C VAL A 184 -1.06 -1.09 9.85
N ASN A 185 -0.76 -0.76 8.59
CA ASN A 185 -0.84 -1.74 7.49
C ASN A 185 0.07 -2.95 7.75
N ALA A 186 1.30 -2.73 8.22
CA ALA A 186 2.25 -3.79 8.56
C ALA A 186 1.73 -4.68 9.71
N LEU A 187 1.08 -4.10 10.72
CA LEU A 187 0.46 -4.83 11.83
C LEU A 187 -0.77 -5.64 11.40
N MET A 188 -1.48 -5.21 10.36
CA MET A 188 -2.64 -5.92 9.80
C MET A 188 -2.24 -7.09 8.88
N LEU A 189 -1.01 -7.13 8.39
CA LEU A 189 -0.51 -8.20 7.53
C LEU A 189 -0.75 -9.63 8.03
N PRO A 190 -0.43 -9.99 9.28
CA PRO A 190 -0.66 -11.34 9.77
C PRO A 190 -2.14 -11.74 9.67
N PHE A 191 -3.05 -10.81 9.97
CA PHE A 191 -4.49 -11.06 9.85
C PHE A 191 -4.90 -11.34 8.39
N VAL A 192 -4.41 -10.53 7.46
CA VAL A 192 -4.69 -10.68 6.02
C VAL A 192 -4.13 -11.99 5.47
N VAL A 193 -2.89 -12.35 5.81
CA VAL A 193 -2.26 -13.60 5.37
C VAL A 193 -3.02 -14.82 5.90
N VAL A 194 -3.41 -14.82 7.18
CA VAL A 194 -4.20 -15.90 7.77
C VAL A 194 -5.55 -16.03 7.07
N MET A 195 -6.24 -14.91 6.80
CA MET A 195 -7.50 -14.90 6.08
C MET A 195 -7.36 -15.49 4.67
N LEU A 196 -6.33 -15.07 3.91
CA LEU A 196 -6.06 -15.56 2.57
C LEU A 196 -5.78 -17.06 2.55
N VAL A 197 -4.98 -17.55 3.49
CA VAL A 197 -4.65 -18.98 3.61
C VAL A 197 -5.89 -19.77 4.00
N ALA A 198 -6.68 -19.28 4.95
CA ALA A 198 -7.93 -19.91 5.38
C ALA A 198 -8.91 -20.06 4.21
N LEU A 199 -9.18 -18.97 3.48
CA LEU A 199 -10.03 -18.99 2.27
C LEU A 199 -9.46 -19.88 1.17
N GLY A 200 -8.13 -19.88 1.01
CA GLY A 200 -7.35 -20.75 0.13
C GLY A 200 -7.65 -22.24 0.30
N VAL A 201 -7.84 -22.65 1.56
CA VAL A 201 -8.01 -24.06 1.95
C VAL A 201 -9.49 -24.45 2.05
N THR A 202 -10.34 -23.56 2.56
CA THR A 202 -11.74 -23.87 2.88
C THR A 202 -12.70 -23.64 1.70
N VAL A 203 -12.59 -22.49 1.02
CA VAL A 203 -13.60 -22.02 0.05
C VAL A 203 -13.29 -22.45 -1.39
N LEU A 204 -12.01 -22.54 -1.77
CA LEU A 204 -11.64 -22.82 -3.17
C LEU A 204 -12.03 -24.25 -3.63
N PRO A 205 -12.57 -24.41 -4.86
CA PRO A 205 -12.81 -25.71 -5.47
C PRO A 205 -11.52 -26.54 -5.59
N LYS A 206 -11.61 -27.86 -5.41
CA LYS A 206 -10.46 -28.80 -5.42
C LYS A 206 -9.43 -28.60 -6.57
N PRO A 207 -9.82 -28.21 -7.81
CA PRO A 207 -8.85 -27.97 -8.89
C PRO A 207 -7.97 -26.72 -8.70
N HIS A 208 -8.46 -25.70 -7.98
CA HIS A 208 -7.81 -24.38 -7.85
C HIS A 208 -7.13 -24.18 -6.48
N ARG A 209 -7.21 -25.17 -5.58
CA ARG A 209 -6.54 -25.10 -4.28
C ARG A 209 -5.01 -25.07 -4.46
N PRO A 210 -4.29 -24.26 -3.67
CA PRO A 210 -2.84 -24.30 -3.65
C PRO A 210 -2.37 -25.71 -3.26
N ARG A 211 -1.53 -26.33 -4.08
CA ARG A 211 -1.04 -27.71 -3.91
C ARG A 211 0.49 -27.75 -3.75
N GLY A 212 0.97 -28.80 -3.07
CA GLY A 212 2.40 -29.05 -2.91
C GLY A 212 3.08 -28.06 -1.95
N LEU A 213 4.24 -27.53 -2.35
CA LEU A 213 5.07 -26.63 -1.54
C LEU A 213 4.59 -25.17 -1.57
N TYR A 214 3.76 -24.80 -2.53
CA TYR A 214 3.30 -23.43 -2.72
C TYR A 214 2.58 -22.80 -1.50
N PRO A 215 1.59 -23.44 -0.85
CA PRO A 215 0.96 -22.86 0.33
C PRO A 215 1.94 -22.68 1.50
N TRP A 216 2.89 -23.61 1.67
CA TRP A 216 3.92 -23.51 2.70
C TRP A 216 4.88 -22.36 2.44
N LEU A 217 5.25 -22.11 1.19
CA LEU A 217 6.06 -20.94 0.81
C LEU A 217 5.31 -19.63 1.09
N VAL A 218 4.03 -19.55 0.75
CA VAL A 218 3.21 -18.35 1.02
C VAL A 218 3.09 -18.10 2.52
N ILE A 219 2.85 -19.15 3.32
CA ILE A 219 2.79 -19.05 4.78
C ILE A 219 4.15 -18.63 5.34
N ALA A 220 5.26 -19.24 4.89
CA ALA A 220 6.60 -18.93 5.38
C ALA A 220 6.98 -17.48 5.07
N VAL A 221 6.84 -17.05 3.81
CA VAL A 221 7.13 -15.67 3.39
C VAL A 221 6.21 -14.69 4.11
N GLY A 222 4.90 -14.94 4.14
CA GLY A 222 3.93 -14.10 4.83
C GLY A 222 4.22 -13.97 6.33
N SER A 223 4.64 -15.06 6.98
CA SER A 223 5.02 -15.06 8.40
C SER A 223 6.31 -14.29 8.65
N ILE A 224 7.33 -14.44 7.79
CA ILE A 224 8.58 -13.70 7.89
C ILE A 224 8.33 -12.20 7.73
N VAL A 225 7.56 -11.81 6.71
CA VAL A 225 7.24 -10.40 6.44
C VAL A 225 6.40 -9.81 7.57
N SER A 226 5.40 -10.56 8.06
CA SER A 226 4.58 -10.13 9.19
C SER A 226 5.41 -9.99 10.47
N ALA A 227 6.29 -10.95 10.76
CA ALA A 227 7.17 -10.89 11.93
C ALA A 227 8.13 -9.69 11.82
N ALA A 228 8.72 -9.43 10.65
CA ALA A 228 9.59 -8.28 10.43
C ALA A 228 8.84 -6.95 10.57
N GLY A 229 7.64 -6.84 9.99
CA GLY A 229 6.78 -5.65 10.10
C GLY A 229 6.36 -5.37 11.54
N VAL A 230 5.84 -6.38 12.24
CA VAL A 230 5.44 -6.28 13.65
C VAL A 230 6.64 -5.97 14.55
N TRP A 231 7.78 -6.60 14.32
CA TRP A 231 8.99 -6.36 15.10
C TRP A 231 9.51 -4.94 14.94
N GLY A 232 9.59 -4.43 13.70
CA GLY A 232 10.01 -3.05 13.44
C GLY A 232 9.00 -2.03 13.96
N ALA A 233 7.71 -2.32 13.87
CA ALA A 233 6.64 -1.51 14.45
C ALA A 233 6.78 -1.39 15.98
N ILE A 234 6.90 -2.51 16.69
CA ILE A 234 6.98 -2.55 18.16
C ILE A 234 8.27 -1.89 18.67
N ARG A 235 9.42 -2.11 18.00
CA ARG A 235 10.69 -1.52 18.43
C ARG A 235 10.80 -0.02 18.13
N GLY A 236 10.13 0.45 17.09
CA GLY A 236 10.15 1.83 16.64
C GLY A 236 9.08 2.73 17.26
N TRP A 237 8.01 2.15 17.82
CA TRP A 237 6.89 2.91 18.39
C TRP A 237 7.34 3.76 19.58
N ARG A 238 7.30 5.09 19.43
CA ARG A 238 7.32 6.03 20.55
C ARG A 238 5.88 6.50 20.81
N PRO A 239 5.33 6.35 22.04
CA PRO A 239 4.22 7.22 22.43
C PRO A 239 4.74 8.66 22.41
N MET A 240 4.03 9.53 21.69
CA MET A 240 4.22 10.98 21.77
C MET A 240 3.97 11.47 23.20
#